data_AF-A0A3B8WE62-F1
#
_entry.id   AF-A0A3B8WE62-F1
#
_cell.length_a   1.000
_cell.length_b   1.000
_cell.length_c   1.000
_cell.angle_alpha   90.00
_cell.angle_beta   90.00
_cell.angle_gamma   90.00
#
_symmetry.space_group_name_H-M   'P 1'
#
loop_
_entity.id
_entity.type
_entity.pdbx_description
1 polymer ?
#
loop_
_entity_poly.entity_id
_entity_poly.type
_entity_poly.pdbx_seq_one_letter_code
_entity_poly.pdbx_strand_id
1 'polypeptide(L)'
;QFYGPTTLREGLYRSRNLVSIRLLRDLGINTTLSYLKQLKLPTENMPSNLSLSLGSGLLTPMELARGFAVIANGGYDVQPYLIERIEEWDGTVVYEAPKTILCDENCDASQRQVADAEQSTSEQPPE
;
A
#
# COMPACT_ATOMS: atom_id res chain seq x y z
N GLN A 1 33.94 5.13 5.84
CA GLN A 1 34.47 5.45 4.49
C GLN A 1 33.57 6.47 3.82
N PHE A 2 34.12 7.43 3.08
CA PHE A 2 33.39 8.48 2.38
C PHE A 2 33.41 8.20 0.88
N TYR A 3 32.24 8.12 0.25
CA TYR A 3 32.09 7.72 -1.16
C TYR A 3 31.93 8.90 -2.13
N GLY A 4 31.95 10.13 -1.64
CA GLY A 4 31.77 11.32 -2.47
C GLY A 4 30.36 11.48 -3.05
N PRO A 5 30.17 12.36 -4.05
CA PRO A 5 28.94 12.46 -4.81
C PRO A 5 28.53 11.10 -5.38
N THR A 6 27.30 10.66 -5.09
CA THR A 6 26.77 9.34 -5.44
C THR A 6 25.40 9.53 -6.10
N THR A 7 25.10 8.78 -7.16
CA THR A 7 23.77 8.81 -7.78
C THR A 7 22.71 8.27 -6.81
N LEU A 8 21.46 8.72 -6.90
CA LEU A 8 20.38 8.21 -6.03
C LEU A 8 20.21 6.69 -6.15
N ARG A 9 20.31 6.16 -7.37
CA ARG A 9 20.28 4.70 -7.62
C ARG A 9 21.36 3.98 -6.82
N GLU A 10 22.60 4.48 -6.84
CA GLU A 10 23.70 3.88 -6.09
C GLU A 10 23.56 4.05 -4.57
N GLY A 11 23.09 5.21 -4.13
CA GLY A 11 22.75 5.45 -2.73
C GLY A 11 21.75 4.42 -2.19
N LEU A 12 20.72 4.10 -2.98
CA LEU A 12 19.68 3.15 -2.63
C LEU A 12 20.21 1.71 -2.56
N TYR A 13 20.81 1.18 -3.64
CA TYR A 13 21.22 -0.24 -3.64
C TYR A 13 22.37 -0.54 -2.66
N ARG A 14 23.19 0.46 -2.31
CA ARG A 14 24.25 0.32 -1.29
C ARG A 14 23.82 0.74 0.11
N SER A 15 22.53 1.04 0.32
CA SER A 15 21.96 1.47 1.60
C SER A 15 22.79 2.54 2.31
N ARG A 16 23.05 3.66 1.63
CA ARG A 16 23.92 4.73 2.15
C ARG A 16 23.13 5.69 3.05
N ASN A 17 23.23 5.51 4.37
CA ASN A 17 22.56 6.37 5.38
C ASN A 17 22.71 7.88 5.13
N LEU A 18 23.91 8.34 4.78
CA LEU A 18 24.16 9.78 4.55
C LEU A 18 23.41 10.34 3.33
N VAL A 19 23.16 9.50 2.31
CA VAL A 19 22.33 9.88 1.15
C VAL A 19 20.87 9.96 1.57
N SER A 20 20.36 8.96 2.30
CA SER A 20 18.98 8.92 2.80
C SER A 20 18.65 10.10 3.73
N ILE A 21 19.57 10.44 4.65
CA ILE A 21 19.40 11.58 5.57
C ILE A 21 19.33 12.91 4.81
N ARG A 22 20.22 13.11 3.82
CA ARG A 22 20.21 14.32 2.99
C ARG A 22 18.93 14.42 2.16
N LEU A 23 18.52 13.32 1.53
CA LEU A 23 17.29 13.26 0.75
C LEU A 23 16.06 13.60 1.61
N LEU A 24 15.92 13.01 2.80
CA LEU A 24 14.80 13.31 3.69
C LEU A 24 14.81 14.76 4.16
N ARG A 25 15.99 15.31 4.48
CA ARG A 25 16.13 16.72 4.87
C ARG A 25 15.72 17.65 3.74
N ASP A 26 16.11 17.33 2.50
CA ASP A 26 15.84 18.16 1.33
C ASP A 26 14.36 18.08 0.90
N LEU A 27 13.70 16.92 1.02
CA LEU A 27 12.25 16.75 0.78
C LEU A 27 11.37 17.32 1.92
N GLY A 28 11.87 17.24 3.16
CA GLY A 28 11.13 17.54 4.37
C GLY A 28 10.42 16.32 4.96
N ILE A 29 10.42 16.26 6.30
CA ILE A 29 9.81 15.16 7.07
C ILE A 29 8.29 15.12 6.86
N ASN A 30 7.61 16.27 6.94
CA ASN A 30 6.16 16.35 6.79
C ASN A 30 5.71 15.91 5.39
N THR A 31 6.41 16.35 4.34
CA THR A 31 6.17 15.92 2.96
C THR A 31 6.29 14.41 2.81
N THR A 32 7.32 13.83 3.42
CA THR A 32 7.55 12.38 3.40
C THR A 32 6.45 11.62 4.13
N LEU A 33 6.06 12.05 5.33
CA LEU A 33 4.96 11.43 6.08
C LEU A 33 3.63 11.54 5.33
N SER A 34 3.34 12.70 4.72
CA SER A 34 2.15 12.87 3.88
C SER A 34 2.15 11.97 2.64
N TYR A 35 3.32 11.69 2.06
CA TYR A 35 3.45 10.73 0.96
C TYR A 35 3.23 9.28 1.44
N LEU A 36 3.82 8.90 2.58
CA LEU A 36 3.58 7.57 3.18
C LEU A 36 2.09 7.35 3.52
N LYS A 37 1.38 8.38 3.99
CA LYS A 37 -0.08 8.34 4.19
C LYS A 37 -0.85 8.10 2.88
N GLN A 38 -0.40 8.68 1.77
CA GLN A 38 -1.00 8.43 0.45
C GLN A 38 -0.81 6.98 0.01
N LEU A 39 0.33 6.37 0.34
CA LEU A 39 0.60 4.94 0.18
C LEU A 39 -0.14 4.05 1.20
N LYS A 40 -1.03 4.61 2.01
CA LYS A 40 -1.81 3.91 3.05
C LYS A 40 -0.94 3.19 4.09
N LEU A 41 0.30 3.62 4.27
CA LEU A 41 1.15 3.16 5.37
C LEU A 41 0.78 3.92 6.66
N PRO A 42 0.72 3.24 7.81
CA PRO A 42 0.49 3.93 9.08
C PRO A 42 1.67 4.83 9.39
N THR A 43 1.40 6.05 9.84
CA THR A 43 2.43 7.08 10.08
C THR A 43 2.30 7.73 11.45
N GLU A 44 1.25 7.42 12.19
CA GLU A 44 0.86 8.04 13.46
C GLU A 44 1.96 7.86 14.52
N ASN A 45 2.64 6.71 14.48
CA ASN A 45 3.72 6.35 15.40
C ASN A 45 5.13 6.54 14.81
N MET A 46 5.24 7.12 13.61
CA MET A 46 6.54 7.33 12.98
C MET A 46 7.27 8.55 13.57
N PRO A 47 8.59 8.48 13.77
CA PRO A 47 9.35 9.59 14.33
C PRO A 47 9.39 10.78 13.38
N SER A 48 9.05 11.97 13.89
CA SER A 48 9.09 13.23 13.14
C SER A 48 10.49 13.87 13.13
N ASN A 49 11.53 13.07 12.87
CA ASN A 49 12.92 13.52 12.81
C ASN A 49 13.70 12.77 11.73
N LEU A 50 14.97 13.14 11.50
CA LEU A 50 15.77 12.56 10.40
C LEU A 50 16.07 11.05 10.57
N SER A 51 15.88 10.48 11.76
CA SER A 51 16.03 9.03 11.95
C SER A 51 15.03 8.24 11.11
N LEU A 52 13.90 8.84 10.71
CA LEU A 52 12.92 8.22 9.80
C LEU A 52 13.57 7.69 8.52
N SER A 53 14.60 8.38 8.00
CA SER A 53 15.36 7.96 6.81
C SER A 53 16.17 6.68 7.00
N LEU A 54 16.30 6.20 8.24
CA LEU A 54 17.05 5.01 8.63
C LEU A 54 16.13 3.83 9.00
N GLY A 55 14.82 3.97 8.78
CA GLY A 55 13.85 2.90 9.07
C GLY A 55 13.48 2.77 10.54
N SER A 56 13.50 3.86 11.31
CA SER A 56 13.06 3.86 12.72
C SER A 56 11.53 3.84 12.90
N GLY A 57 10.76 3.89 11.79
CA GLY A 57 9.32 3.65 11.80
C GLY A 57 8.99 2.17 11.95
N LEU A 58 7.97 1.86 12.74
CA LEU A 58 7.50 0.49 12.95
C LEU A 58 6.40 0.17 11.94
N LEU A 59 6.56 -0.96 11.24
CA LEU A 59 5.57 -1.51 10.31
C LEU A 59 5.46 -3.02 10.55
N THR A 60 4.26 -3.56 10.34
CA THR A 60 4.05 -5.00 10.25
C THR A 60 4.59 -5.53 8.92
N PRO A 61 4.93 -6.83 8.82
CA PRO A 61 5.34 -7.43 7.54
C PRO A 61 4.28 -7.28 6.44
N MET A 62 2.99 -7.30 6.80
CA MET A 62 1.89 -7.13 5.86
C MET A 62 1.83 -5.71 5.28
N GLU A 63 2.01 -4.69 6.13
CA GLU A 63 2.08 -3.29 5.69
C GLU A 63 3.28 -3.04 4.78
N LEU A 64 4.44 -3.63 5.12
CA LEU A 64 5.63 -3.53 4.29
C LEU A 64 5.40 -4.19 2.93
N ALA A 65 4.86 -5.42 2.90
CA ALA A 65 4.56 -6.14 1.66
C ALA A 65 3.60 -5.35 0.77
N ARG A 66 2.54 -4.77 1.35
CA ARG A 66 1.61 -3.88 0.63
C ARG A 66 2.32 -2.65 0.05
N GLY A 67 3.18 -1.99 0.82
CA GLY A 67 3.94 -0.83 0.35
C GLY A 67 4.82 -1.16 -0.85
N PHE A 68 5.47 -2.33 -0.86
CA PHE A 68 6.23 -2.81 -2.02
C PHE A 68 5.33 -3.20 -3.20
N ALA A 69 4.12 -3.72 -2.95
CA ALA A 69 3.18 -4.10 -4.00
C ALA A 69 2.79 -2.92 -4.89
N VAL A 70 2.62 -1.72 -4.32
CA VAL A 70 2.34 -0.48 -5.08
C VAL A 70 3.44 -0.20 -6.12
N ILE A 71 4.71 -0.45 -5.78
CA ILE A 71 5.81 -0.28 -6.73
C ILE A 71 5.78 -1.38 -7.80
N ALA A 72 5.54 -2.62 -7.38
CA ALA A 72 5.58 -3.79 -8.25
C ALA A 72 4.45 -3.81 -9.29
N ASN A 73 3.27 -3.29 -8.95
CA ASN A 73 2.08 -3.30 -9.80
C ASN A 73 1.89 -2.02 -10.63
N GLY A 74 2.82 -1.07 -10.57
CA GLY A 74 2.77 0.15 -11.40
C GLY A 74 2.11 1.36 -10.73
N GLY A 75 1.78 1.30 -9.44
CA GLY A 75 1.31 2.44 -8.66
C GLY A 75 -0.09 2.27 -8.05
N TYR A 76 -0.68 1.08 -8.12
CA TYR A 76 -2.02 0.82 -7.59
C TYR A 76 -1.96 0.37 -6.14
N ASP A 77 -2.84 0.93 -5.32
CA ASP A 77 -3.05 0.44 -3.97
C ASP A 77 -3.80 -0.91 -4.01
N VAL A 78 -3.39 -1.83 -3.13
CA VAL A 78 -4.00 -3.15 -3.00
C VAL A 78 -4.36 -3.41 -1.54
N GLN A 79 -5.52 -4.01 -1.30
CA GLN A 79 -5.92 -4.45 0.02
C GLN A 79 -5.59 -5.94 0.17
N PRO A 80 -4.71 -6.33 1.10
CA PRO A 80 -4.43 -7.73 1.35
C PRO A 80 -5.68 -8.42 1.89
N TYR A 81 -6.03 -9.57 1.33
CA TYR A 81 -7.09 -10.43 1.82
C TYR A 81 -6.61 -11.89 1.85
N LEU A 82 -7.25 -12.70 2.68
CA LEU A 82 -6.92 -14.12 2.85
C LEU A 82 -8.04 -15.06 2.37
N ILE A 83 -9.29 -14.63 2.54
CA ILE A 83 -10.47 -15.44 2.22
C ILE A 83 -10.91 -15.07 0.81
N GLU A 84 -10.81 -16.01 -0.13
CA GLU A 84 -11.28 -15.81 -1.50
C GLU A 84 -12.76 -16.19 -1.65
N ARG A 85 -13.20 -17.28 -1.00
CA ARG A 85 -14.57 -17.78 -1.12
C ARG A 85 -14.99 -18.51 0.16
N ILE A 86 -16.27 -18.41 0.51
CA ILE A 86 -16.90 -19.19 1.58
C ILE A 86 -18.08 -19.93 0.96
N GLU A 87 -18.15 -21.24 1.19
CA GLU A 87 -19.18 -22.13 0.66
C GLU A 87 -19.87 -22.89 1.79
N GLU A 88 -21.17 -23.14 1.62
CA GLU A 88 -21.92 -24.10 2.42
C GLU A 88 -21.63 -25.55 2.00
N TRP A 89 -22.12 -26.49 2.79
CA TRP A 89 -21.93 -27.93 2.57
C TRP A 89 -22.57 -28.45 1.27
N ASP A 90 -23.56 -27.73 0.74
CA ASP A 90 -24.26 -28.04 -0.51
C ASP A 90 -23.61 -27.38 -1.74
N GLY A 91 -22.53 -26.61 -1.54
CA GLY A 91 -21.81 -25.89 -2.59
C GLY A 91 -22.34 -24.47 -2.88
N THR A 92 -23.31 -23.98 -2.11
CA THR A 92 -23.79 -22.60 -2.23
C THR A 92 -22.71 -21.61 -1.76
N VAL A 93 -22.35 -20.64 -2.60
CA VAL A 93 -21.36 -19.61 -2.26
C VAL A 93 -22.01 -18.52 -1.41
N VAL A 94 -21.52 -18.34 -0.19
CA VAL A 94 -21.99 -17.33 0.78
C VAL A 94 -21.20 -16.03 0.65
N TYR A 95 -19.93 -16.13 0.27
CA TYR A 95 -19.05 -14.99 0.09
C TYR A 95 -18.04 -15.27 -1.02
N GLU A 96 -17.75 -14.25 -1.82
CA GLU A 96 -16.65 -14.24 -2.78
C GLU A 96 -15.92 -12.90 -2.66
N ALA A 97 -14.59 -12.94 -2.66
CA ALA A 97 -13.77 -11.74 -2.53
C ALA A 97 -13.94 -10.83 -3.76
N PRO A 98 -13.97 -9.50 -3.55
CA PRO A 98 -14.15 -8.57 -4.66
C PRO A 98 -12.98 -8.64 -5.64
N LYS A 99 -13.29 -8.65 -6.94
CA LYS A 99 -12.26 -8.62 -7.99
C LYS A 99 -11.54 -7.27 -7.97
N THR A 100 -10.21 -7.30 -8.02
CA THR A 100 -9.41 -6.08 -8.16
C THR A 100 -9.47 -5.62 -9.62
N ILE A 101 -10.05 -4.44 -9.87
CA ILE A 101 -10.12 -3.83 -11.20
C ILE A 101 -9.10 -2.70 -11.28
N LEU A 102 -8.20 -2.76 -12.27
CA LEU A 102 -7.27 -1.68 -12.54
C LEU A 102 -8.01 -0.55 -13.27
N CYS A 103 -8.01 0.62 -12.67
CA CYS A 103 -8.75 1.81 -13.10
C CYS A 103 -8.00 2.61 -14.18
N ASP A 104 -7.39 1.93 -15.15
CA ASP A 104 -6.67 2.58 -16.25
C ASP A 104 -7.57 2.90 -17.44
N GLU A 105 -8.61 2.11 -17.63
CA GLU A 105 -9.61 2.29 -18.69
C GLU A 105 -11.01 2.20 -18.07
N ASN A 106 -11.86 3.20 -18.34
CA ASN A 106 -13.29 3.24 -17.98
C ASN A 106 -13.64 3.06 -16.49
N CYS A 107 -12.98 3.81 -15.59
CA CYS A 107 -13.29 3.84 -14.14
C CYS A 107 -14.79 3.98 -13.82
N ASP A 108 -15.51 4.78 -14.60
CA ASP A 108 -16.94 5.04 -14.38
C ASP A 108 -17.81 3.79 -14.63
N ALA A 109 -17.38 2.89 -15.52
CA ALA A 109 -18.07 1.61 -15.75
C ALA A 109 -17.69 0.59 -14.67
N SER A 110 -16.42 0.57 -14.28
CA SER A 110 -15.89 -0.31 -13.23
C SER A 110 -16.50 -0.02 -11.86
N GLN A 111 -16.72 1.25 -11.51
CA GLN A 111 -17.36 1.64 -10.24
C GLN A 111 -18.82 1.22 -10.14
N ARG A 112 -19.56 1.21 -11.27
CA ARG A 112 -20.96 0.73 -11.30
C ARG A 112 -21.04 -0.78 -11.08
N GLN A 113 -20.13 -1.55 -11.69
CA GLN A 113 -20.06 -3.00 -11.49
C GLN A 113 -19.72 -3.40 -10.05
N VAL A 114 -18.85 -2.64 -9.36
CA VAL A 114 -18.54 -2.88 -7.95
C VAL A 114 -19.72 -2.53 -7.05
N ALA A 115 -20.44 -1.43 -7.33
CA ALA A 115 -21.64 -1.05 -6.59
C ALA A 115 -22.79 -2.06 -6.76
N ASP A 116 -22.99 -2.60 -7.96
CA ASP A 116 -24.01 -3.62 -8.25
C ASP A 116 -23.66 -4.97 -7.58
N ALA A 117 -22.36 -5.31 -7.49
CA ALA A 117 -21.90 -6.51 -6.78
C ALA A 117 -22.11 -6.40 -5.25
N GLU A 118 -21.82 -5.26 -4.65
CA GLU A 118 -22.03 -5.01 -3.21
C GLU A 118 -23.52 -5.05 -2.81
N GLN A 119 -24.42 -4.58 -3.69
CA GLN A 119 -25.88 -4.65 -3.46
C GLN A 119 -26.40 -6.10 -3.47
N SER A 120 -25.90 -6.96 -4.36
CA SER A 120 -26.32 -8.37 -4.42
C SER A 120 -25.97 -9.20 -3.17
N THR A 121 -24.90 -8.83 -2.45
CA THR A 121 -24.52 -9.43 -1.16
C THR A 121 -25.30 -8.90 0.03
N SER A 122 -26.02 -7.78 -0.10
CA SER A 122 -26.74 -7.13 1.02
C SER A 122 -28.22 -7.52 1.14
N GLU A 123 -28.74 -8.34 0.21
CA GLU A 123 -30.18 -8.61 0.09
C GLU A 123 -30.63 -9.97 0.63
N GLN A 124 -29.83 -10.63 1.47
CA GLN A 124 -30.24 -11.88 2.15
C GLN A 124 -30.60 -11.59 3.61
N PRO A 125 -31.90 -11.50 3.98
CA PRO A 125 -32.32 -11.32 5.37
C PRO A 125 -32.07 -12.61 6.16
N PRO A 126 -31.73 -12.54 7.46
CA PRO A 126 -31.80 -13.71 8.32
C PRO A 126 -33.28 -14.06 8.60
N GLU A 127 -33.70 -15.27 8.25
CA GLU A 127 -34.80 -15.98 8.94
C GLU A 127 -34.24 -16.84 10.08
#